data_AF-A0A962I8V2-F1
#
_entry.id   AF-A0A962I8V2-F1
#
_cell.length_a   1.000
_cell.length_b   1.000
_cell.length_c   1.000
_cell.angle_alpha   90.00
_cell.angle_beta   90.00
_cell.angle_gamma   90.00
#
_symmetry.space_group_name_H-M   'P 1'
#
loop_
_entity.id
_entity.type
_entity.pdbx_description
1 polymer ?
#
loop_
_entity_poly.entity_id
_entity_poly.type
_entity_poly.pdbx_seq_one_letter_code
_entity_poly.pdbx_strand_id
1 'polypeptide(L)'
;MNTAHRKRLPGTELDWFDARDAVEQIEAGSWAGLPYTARVHAENIVRRCDPTILSECLAQLVQRRRDRDFPWFPARVVCHDI
;
A
#
# COMPACT_ATOMS: atom_id res chain seq x y z
N MET A 1 8.36 -0.49 -10.84
CA MET A 1 8.15 0.36 -9.65
C MET A 1 6.97 1.26 -9.96
N ASN A 2 5.98 1.32 -9.08
CA ASN A 2 4.77 2.08 -9.35
C ASN A 2 5.07 3.60 -9.35
N THR A 3 4.43 4.34 -10.24
CA THR A 3 4.49 5.81 -10.29
C THR A 3 3.16 6.45 -9.88
N ALA A 4 2.07 5.68 -9.89
CA ALA A 4 0.77 6.14 -9.41
C ALA A 4 0.86 6.50 -7.92
N HIS A 5 0.13 7.55 -7.52
CA HIS A 5 0.07 8.07 -6.16
C HIS A 5 1.41 8.51 -5.55
N ARG A 6 2.49 8.59 -6.34
CA ARG A 6 3.77 9.17 -5.90
C ARG A 6 3.63 10.68 -5.80
N LYS A 7 3.86 11.24 -4.62
CA LYS A 7 3.78 12.68 -4.33
C LYS A 7 5.11 13.18 -3.77
N ARG A 8 5.47 14.43 -4.10
CA ARG A 8 6.63 15.09 -3.51
C ARG A 8 6.36 15.37 -2.03
N LEU A 9 7.35 15.14 -1.17
CA LEU A 9 7.32 15.56 0.22
C LEU A 9 7.64 17.06 0.29
N PRO A 10 6.73 17.92 0.79
CA PRO A 10 6.91 19.37 0.76
C PRO A 10 8.23 19.83 1.39
N GLY A 11 8.93 20.75 0.72
CA GLY A 11 10.20 21.30 1.20
C GLY A 11 11.41 20.36 1.06
N THR A 12 11.27 19.22 0.38
CA THR A 12 12.37 18.28 0.16
C THR A 12 12.39 17.77 -1.28
N GLU A 13 13.48 17.10 -1.67
CA GLU A 13 13.54 16.37 -2.94
C GLU A 13 12.96 14.95 -2.86
N LEU A 14 12.53 14.50 -1.67
CA LEU A 14 12.04 13.15 -1.44
C LEU A 14 10.59 12.99 -1.91
N ASP A 15 10.23 11.79 -2.33
CA ASP A 15 8.86 11.42 -2.65
C ASP A 15 8.30 10.40 -1.67
N TRP A 16 6.98 10.33 -1.58
CA TRP A 16 6.23 9.34 -0.81
C TRP A 16 5.04 8.83 -1.62
N PHE A 17 4.52 7.66 -1.24
CA PHE A 17 3.34 7.07 -1.88
C PHE A 17 2.09 7.34 -1.05
N ASP A 18 1.11 7.99 -1.66
CA ASP A 18 -0.16 8.32 -1.03
C ASP A 18 -1.11 7.11 -1.02
N ALA A 19 -0.88 6.24 -0.05
CA ALA A 19 -1.72 5.07 0.18
C ALA A 19 -3.18 5.42 0.51
N ARG A 20 -3.43 6.60 1.10
CA ARG A 20 -4.78 7.06 1.39
C ARG A 20 -5.52 7.36 0.11
N ASP A 21 -4.93 8.17 -0.76
CA ASP A 21 -5.51 8.50 -2.07
C ASP A 21 -5.80 7.23 -2.87
N ALA A 22 -4.87 6.26 -2.89
CA ALA A 22 -5.08 4.97 -3.55
C ALA A 22 -6.27 4.19 -2.98
N VAL A 23 -6.41 4.12 -1.64
CA VAL A 23 -7.52 3.42 -0.97
C VAL A 23 -8.85 4.11 -1.18
N GLU A 24 -8.89 5.44 -1.09
CA GLU A 24 -10.10 6.24 -1.29
C GLU A 24 -10.63 6.16 -2.73
N GLN A 25 -9.75 5.92 -3.71
CA GLN A 25 -10.16 5.66 -5.09
C GLN A 25 -10.78 4.26 -5.29
N ILE A 26 -10.51 3.30 -4.40
CA ILE A 26 -11.18 1.99 -4.41
C ILE A 26 -12.58 2.12 -3.79
N GLU A 27 -12.67 2.70 -2.60
CA GLU A 27 -13.93 2.92 -1.90
C GLU A 27 -13.82 4.14 -0.99
N ALA A 28 -14.61 5.18 -1.28
CA ALA A 28 -14.58 6.43 -0.53
C ALA A 28 -14.97 6.22 0.95
N GLY A 29 -14.22 6.84 1.85
CA GLY A 29 -14.37 6.72 3.30
C GLY A 29 -13.72 5.49 3.92
N SER A 30 -13.22 4.55 3.12
CA SER A 30 -12.67 3.29 3.62
C SER A 30 -11.37 3.47 4.42
N TRP A 31 -10.54 4.47 4.10
CA TRP A 31 -9.26 4.70 4.79
C TRP A 31 -9.45 4.91 6.29
N ALA A 32 -10.50 5.65 6.67
CA ALA A 32 -10.81 5.95 8.06
C ALA A 32 -11.09 4.67 8.87
N GLY A 33 -11.73 3.67 8.25
CA GLY A 33 -12.06 2.39 8.87
C GLY A 33 -10.93 1.34 8.85
N LEU A 34 -9.83 1.59 8.12
CA LEU A 34 -8.70 0.65 8.08
C LEU A 34 -7.92 0.64 9.40
N PRO A 35 -7.61 -0.54 9.96
CA PRO A 35 -6.68 -0.64 11.08
C PRO A 35 -5.28 -0.18 10.66
N TYR A 36 -4.47 0.33 11.60
CA TYR A 36 -3.15 0.87 11.30
C TYR A 36 -2.23 -0.13 10.58
N THR A 37 -2.30 -1.41 10.93
CA THR A 37 -1.55 -2.47 10.23
C THR A 37 -1.94 -2.59 8.75
N ALA A 38 -3.23 -2.50 8.42
CA ALA A 38 -3.69 -2.53 7.04
C ALA A 38 -3.22 -1.31 6.24
N ARG A 39 -3.05 -0.14 6.88
CA ARG A 39 -2.49 1.06 6.24
C ARG A 39 -1.02 0.86 5.83
N VAL A 40 -0.25 0.14 6.64
CA VAL A 40 1.13 -0.25 6.29
C VAL A 40 1.15 -1.19 5.09
N HIS A 41 0.26 -2.18 5.06
CA HIS A 41 0.13 -3.07 3.90
C HIS A 41 -0.33 -2.34 2.64
N ALA A 42 -1.28 -1.40 2.76
CA ALA A 42 -1.75 -0.59 1.64
C ALA A 42 -0.61 0.23 1.02
N GLU A 43 0.23 0.91 1.81
CA GLU A 43 1.42 1.61 1.29
C GLU A 43 2.37 0.66 0.58
N ASN A 44 2.62 -0.51 1.18
CA ASN A 44 3.53 -1.49 0.62
C ASN A 44 3.07 -1.97 -0.77
N ILE A 45 1.77 -2.25 -0.89
CA ILE A 45 1.11 -2.62 -2.13
C ILE A 45 1.19 -1.47 -3.14
N VAL A 46 0.84 -0.25 -2.76
CA VAL A 46 0.91 0.92 -3.66
C VAL A 46 2.33 1.12 -4.20
N ARG A 47 3.36 0.98 -3.37
CA ARG A 47 4.75 1.23 -3.76
C ARG A 47 5.38 0.09 -4.59
N ARG A 48 5.07 -1.17 -4.28
CA ARG A 48 5.82 -2.33 -4.79
C ARG A 48 5.01 -3.34 -5.58
N CYS A 49 3.68 -3.32 -5.51
CA CYS A 49 2.85 -4.24 -6.27
C CYS A 49 2.98 -4.00 -7.77
N ASP A 50 2.79 -5.05 -8.57
CA ASP A 50 2.64 -4.91 -10.01
C ASP A 50 1.40 -4.04 -10.30
N PRO A 51 1.53 -2.95 -11.08
CA PRO A 51 0.42 -2.05 -11.39
C PRO A 51 -0.81 -2.76 -11.97
N THR A 52 -0.63 -3.89 -12.66
CA THR A 52 -1.72 -4.65 -13.30
C THR A 52 -2.67 -5.31 -12.29
N ILE A 53 -2.21 -5.59 -11.07
CA ILE A 53 -3.01 -6.23 -10.01
C ILE A 53 -3.23 -5.31 -8.80
N LEU A 54 -2.75 -4.06 -8.86
CA LEU A 54 -2.76 -3.12 -7.74
C LEU A 54 -4.16 -2.92 -7.15
N SER A 55 -5.14 -2.61 -7.99
CA SER A 55 -6.52 -2.34 -7.56
C SER A 55 -7.18 -3.57 -6.95
N GLU A 56 -6.92 -4.77 -7.49
CA GLU A 56 -7.43 -6.02 -6.92
C GLU A 56 -6.84 -6.29 -5.54
N CYS A 57 -5.52 -6.10 -5.37
CA CYS A 57 -4.85 -6.26 -4.08
C CYS A 57 -5.35 -5.25 -3.03
N LEU A 58 -5.56 -3.99 -3.42
CA LEU A 58 -6.13 -2.98 -2.52
C LEU A 58 -7.58 -3.29 -2.17
N ALA A 59 -8.39 -3.76 -3.12
CA ALA A 59 -9.77 -4.18 -2.86
C ALA A 59 -9.85 -5.32 -1.84
N GLN A 60 -8.91 -6.28 -1.87
CA GLN A 60 -8.83 -7.33 -0.83
C GLN A 60 -8.68 -6.73 0.58
N LEU A 61 -7.80 -5.73 0.75
CA LEU A 61 -7.59 -5.05 2.04
C LEU A 61 -8.82 -4.23 2.47
N VAL A 62 -9.35 -3.41 1.56
CA VAL A 62 -10.48 -2.50 1.83
C VAL A 62 -11.73 -3.28 2.22
N GLN A 63 -12.04 -4.33 1.46
CA GLN A 63 -13.25 -5.14 1.62
C GLN A 63 -13.05 -6.34 2.56
N ARG A 64 -11.85 -6.50 3.14
CA ARG A 64 -11.47 -7.63 4.02
C ARG A 64 -11.71 -9.01 3.41
N ARG A 65 -11.44 -9.13 2.10
CA ARG A 65 -11.61 -10.38 1.33
C ARG A 65 -10.38 -11.28 1.48
N ARG A 66 -10.53 -12.55 1.07
CA ARG A 66 -9.48 -13.58 1.13
C ARG A 66 -9.41 -14.39 -0.17
N ASP A 67 -9.74 -13.75 -1.29
CA ASP A 67 -9.87 -14.45 -2.57
C ASP A 67 -8.53 -14.53 -3.31
N ARG A 68 -7.56 -13.69 -2.91
CA ARG A 68 -6.25 -13.60 -3.53
C ARG A 68 -5.20 -13.18 -2.52
N ASP A 69 -4.03 -13.79 -2.62
CA ASP A 69 -2.83 -13.31 -1.95
C ASP A 69 -2.29 -12.03 -2.63
N PHE A 70 -1.63 -11.19 -1.84
CA PHE A 70 -0.95 -9.99 -2.32
C PHE A 70 0.49 -9.95 -1.82
N PRO A 71 1.39 -9.31 -2.58
CA PRO A 71 2.80 -9.35 -2.26
C PRO A 71 3.12 -8.50 -1.02
N TRP A 72 4.13 -8.91 -0.26
CA TRP A 72 4.65 -8.20 0.89
C TRP A 72 6.17 -8.01 0.78
N PHE A 73 6.61 -6.76 0.84
CA PHE A 73 8.01 -6.38 0.72
C PHE A 73 8.47 -5.66 2.00
N PRO A 74 8.94 -6.38 3.03
CA PRO A 74 9.38 -5.77 4.27
C PRO A 74 10.52 -4.77 4.02
N ALA A 75 10.53 -3.67 4.77
CA ALA A 75 11.53 -2.61 4.58
C ALA A 75 12.95 -3.03 5.00
N ARG A 76 13.05 -4.01 5.89
CA ARG A 76 14.31 -4.56 6.40
C ARG A 76 14.07 -5.99 6.89
N VAL A 77 15.15 -6.75 6.95
CA VAL A 77 15.20 -8.08 7.55
C VAL A 77 16.26 -8.04 8.65
N VAL A 78 15.99 -8.71 9.76
CA VAL A 78 16.97 -8.90 10.84
C VAL A 78 17.34 -10.38 10.83
N CYS A 79 18.64 -10.65 10.69
CA CYS A 79 19.18 -12.01 10.78
C CYS A 79 19.76 -12.22 12.17
N HIS A 80 19.51 -13.39 12.76
CA HIS A 80 20.20 -13.84 13.96
C HIS A 80 21.38 -14.75 13.57
N ASP A 81 22.26 -15.02 14.54
CA ASP A 81 23.34 -15.99 14.42
C ASP A 81 22.80 -17.41 14.15
N ILE A 82 23.61 -18.26 13.51
CA ILE A 82 23.20 -19.58 12.99
C ILE A 82 23.51 -20.67 14.01
#